data_AF-A0A4V6PE64-F1
#
_entry.id   AF-A0A4V6PE64-F1
#
_cell.length_a   1.000
_cell.length_b   1.000
_cell.length_c   1.000
_cell.angle_alpha   90.00
_cell.angle_beta   90.00
_cell.angle_gamma   90.00
#
_symmetry.space_group_name_H-M   'P 1'
#
loop_
_entity.id
_entity.type
_entity.pdbx_description
1 polymer ?
#
loop_
_entity_poly.entity_id
_entity_poly.type
_entity_poly.pdbx_seq_one_letter_code
_entity_poly.pdbx_strand_id
1 'polypeptide(L)'
;MTATIETPLVPGPVQGPTRTVQDPARDGQLVEALLLDDYRALTRLAYLILPPSLRRSQRIATAHRVVQSAVPAGLSLPIRDPRGYLRRRVVQEAARQAAERSFLDRLGSVFAPADPADFDPCAIDLDHTAIVRRCQRGRQVSLAATAVFAAGVLAALLLMS
;
A
#
# COMPACT_ATOMS: atom_id res chain seq x y z
N MET A 1 -29.46 62.05 42.70
CA MET A 1 -28.18 61.62 42.14
C MET A 1 -28.18 60.10 42.08
N THR A 2 -28.12 59.60 40.86
CA THR A 2 -28.29 58.21 40.41
C THR A 2 -27.07 57.34 40.67
N ALA A 3 -27.29 56.06 40.95
CA ALA A 3 -26.33 55.00 40.61
C ALA A 3 -27.08 53.67 40.43
N THR A 4 -27.59 53.43 39.22
CA THR A 4 -28.05 52.11 38.77
C THR A 4 -26.80 51.30 38.44
N ILE A 5 -26.52 50.27 39.23
CA ILE A 5 -25.43 49.33 38.95
C ILE A 5 -25.98 48.27 38.00
N GLU A 6 -25.67 48.40 36.71
CA GLU A 6 -25.85 47.31 35.75
C GLU A 6 -24.80 46.23 36.01
N THR A 7 -25.27 45.03 36.33
CA THR A 7 -24.44 43.82 36.36
C THR A 7 -23.98 43.48 34.93
N PRO A 8 -22.68 43.27 34.68
CA PRO A 8 -22.23 42.94 33.34
C PRO A 8 -22.69 41.52 32.98
N LEU A 9 -23.46 41.41 31.91
CA LEU A 9 -23.78 40.15 31.24
C LEU A 9 -22.47 39.54 30.77
N VAL A 10 -21.89 38.63 31.55
CA VAL A 10 -20.77 37.80 31.12
C VAL A 10 -21.25 36.99 29.92
N PRO A 11 -20.69 37.19 28.71
CA PRO A 11 -20.99 36.31 27.60
C PRO A 11 -20.55 34.92 28.02
N GLY A 12 -21.49 33.97 28.06
CA GLY A 12 -21.14 32.56 28.16
C GLY A 12 -20.08 32.20 27.11
N PRO A 13 -19.32 31.12 27.30
CA PRO A 13 -18.29 30.72 26.34
C PRO A 13 -18.92 30.73 24.95
N VAL A 14 -18.37 31.53 24.05
CA VAL A 14 -18.77 31.52 22.65
C VAL A 14 -18.43 30.12 22.17
N GLN A 15 -19.44 29.25 22.15
CA GLN A 15 -19.41 27.98 21.47
C GLN A 15 -19.35 28.33 19.98
N GLY A 16 -18.16 28.78 19.53
CA GLY A 16 -17.77 28.69 18.14
C GLY A 16 -18.02 27.25 17.70
N PRO A 17 -18.45 27.02 16.46
CA PRO A 17 -19.13 25.81 16.06
C PRO A 17 -18.35 24.57 16.51
N THR A 18 -18.78 23.96 17.61
CA THR A 18 -18.57 22.55 17.91
C THR A 18 -19.46 21.76 16.97
N ARG A 19 -19.29 22.00 15.67
CA ARG A 19 -19.88 21.23 14.58
C ARG A 19 -18.87 20.15 14.22
N THR A 20 -18.59 19.26 15.17
CA THR A 20 -18.14 17.90 14.86
C THR A 20 -19.35 17.07 14.43
N VAL A 21 -20.12 17.60 13.48
CA VAL A 21 -20.85 16.77 12.53
C VAL A 21 -20.24 17.18 11.20
N GLN A 22 -19.03 16.67 11.01
CA GLN A 22 -18.39 16.59 9.71
C GLN A 22 -19.40 15.89 8.79
N ASP A 23 -19.85 16.57 7.74
CA ASP A 23 -20.87 16.05 6.85
C ASP A 23 -20.30 14.82 6.12
N PRO A 24 -20.76 13.60 6.43
CA PRO A 24 -20.16 12.39 5.88
C PRO A 24 -20.29 12.32 4.36
N ALA A 25 -21.29 13.00 3.79
CA ALA A 25 -21.45 13.12 2.34
C ALA A 25 -20.37 14.03 1.74
N ARG A 26 -20.08 15.18 2.38
CA ARG A 26 -19.02 16.11 1.96
C ARG A 26 -17.63 15.49 2.11
N ASP A 27 -17.40 14.76 3.19
CA ASP A 27 -16.14 14.02 3.41
C ASP A 27 -15.92 12.96 2.33
N GLY A 28 -16.96 12.18 2.02
CA GLY A 28 -16.92 11.19 0.95
C GLY A 28 -16.51 11.79 -0.39
N GLN A 29 -17.11 12.93 -0.77
CA GLN A 29 -16.76 13.65 -2.01
C GLN A 29 -15.33 14.18 -2.01
N LEU A 30 -14.85 14.71 -0.88
CA LEU A 30 -13.47 15.18 -0.74
C LEU A 30 -12.48 14.01 -0.85
N VAL A 31 -12.78 12.90 -0.18
CA VAL A 31 -12.00 11.66 -0.26
C VAL A 31 -11.94 11.14 -1.69
N GLU A 32 -13.07 11.12 -2.39
CA GLU A 32 -13.16 10.68 -3.79
C GLU A 32 -12.32 11.58 -4.71
N ALA A 33 -12.48 12.89 -4.62
CA ALA A 33 -11.72 13.85 -5.43
C ALA A 33 -10.20 13.71 -5.19
N LEU A 34 -9.79 13.60 -3.92
CA LEU A 34 -8.39 13.41 -3.56
C LEU A 34 -7.85 12.06 -4.02
N LEU A 35 -8.66 11.00 -3.97
CA LEU A 35 -8.27 9.70 -4.49
C LEU A 35 -8.10 9.76 -6.00
N LEU A 36 -9.03 10.34 -6.74
CA LEU A 36 -8.91 10.44 -8.20
C LEU A 36 -7.61 11.13 -8.62
N ASP A 37 -7.23 12.20 -7.91
CA ASP A 37 -5.98 12.93 -8.15
C ASP A 37 -4.74 12.11 -7.78
N ASP A 38 -4.73 11.46 -6.60
CA ASP A 38 -3.51 10.94 -5.98
C ASP A 38 -3.42 9.40 -5.91
N TYR A 39 -4.40 8.66 -6.46
CA TYR A 39 -4.47 7.19 -6.34
C TYR A 39 -3.18 6.51 -6.80
N ARG A 40 -2.63 6.96 -7.93
CA ARG A 40 -1.39 6.44 -8.49
C ARG A 40 -0.20 6.69 -7.57
N ALA A 41 -0.09 7.90 -7.02
CA ALA A 41 0.98 8.28 -6.11
C ALA A 41 0.91 7.48 -4.80
N LEU A 42 -0.30 7.28 -4.25
CA LEU A 42 -0.53 6.49 -3.04
C LEU A 42 -0.22 5.01 -3.28
N THR A 43 -0.63 4.46 -4.43
CA THR A 43 -0.34 3.06 -4.80
C THR A 43 1.15 2.83 -4.99
N ARG A 44 1.86 3.75 -5.67
CA ARG A 44 3.31 3.70 -5.84
C ARG A 44 4.03 3.78 -4.50
N LEU A 45 3.59 4.65 -3.60
CA LEU A 45 4.13 4.75 -2.25
C LEU A 45 3.96 3.44 -1.48
N ALA A 46 2.75 2.85 -1.49
CA ALA A 46 2.49 1.57 -0.82
C ALA A 46 3.35 0.45 -1.41
N TYR A 47 3.50 0.40 -2.74
CA TYR A 47 4.34 -0.57 -3.45
C TYR A 47 5.82 -0.52 -3.04
N LEU A 48 6.35 0.69 -2.82
CA LEU A 48 7.73 0.91 -2.40
C LEU A 48 7.99 0.52 -0.94
N ILE A 49 6.96 0.62 -0.07
CA ILE A 49 7.07 0.23 1.35
C ILE A 49 6.97 -1.30 1.51
N LEU A 50 6.18 -1.96 0.65
CA LEU A 50 5.98 -3.41 0.74
C LEU A 50 7.28 -4.18 0.41
N PRO A 51 7.58 -5.26 1.15
CA PRO A 51 8.81 -6.02 0.96
C PRO A 51 8.87 -6.66 -0.43
N PRO A 52 10.07 -6.73 -1.06
CA PRO A 52 10.23 -7.26 -2.40
C PRO A 52 10.20 -8.80 -2.46
N SER A 53 10.06 -9.49 -1.32
CA SER A 53 9.92 -10.96 -1.21
C SER A 53 8.68 -11.52 -1.90
N LEU A 54 7.64 -10.69 -2.01
CA LEU A 54 6.44 -10.98 -2.75
C LEU A 54 6.72 -10.96 -4.26
N ARG A 55 6.08 -11.88 -5.00
CA ARG A 55 6.01 -11.79 -6.46
C ARG A 55 5.44 -10.41 -6.85
N ARG A 56 5.98 -9.77 -7.88
CA ARG A 56 5.55 -8.44 -8.36
C ARG A 56 4.04 -8.27 -8.47
N SER A 57 3.33 -9.24 -9.05
CA SER A 57 1.85 -9.22 -9.17
C SER A 57 1.14 -9.20 -7.81
N GLN A 58 1.69 -9.90 -6.82
CA GLN A 58 1.16 -9.93 -5.46
C GLN A 58 1.47 -8.62 -4.71
N ARG A 59 2.65 -8.01 -4.94
CA ARG A 59 2.98 -6.66 -4.42
C ARG A 59 2.03 -5.61 -4.96
N ILE A 60 1.73 -5.63 -6.26
CA ILE A 60 0.77 -4.71 -6.90
C ILE A 60 -0.61 -4.89 -6.27
N ALA A 61 -1.14 -6.11 -6.22
CA ALA A 61 -2.43 -6.38 -5.61
C ALA A 61 -2.48 -5.97 -4.12
N THR A 62 -1.41 -6.23 -3.37
CA THR A 62 -1.30 -5.82 -1.96
C THR A 62 -1.26 -4.29 -1.83
N ALA A 63 -0.53 -3.59 -2.70
CA ALA A 63 -0.45 -2.13 -2.70
C ALA A 63 -1.84 -1.51 -2.94
N HIS A 64 -2.59 -2.03 -3.91
CA HIS A 64 -3.98 -1.60 -4.13
C HIS A 64 -4.86 -1.89 -2.91
N ARG A 65 -4.73 -3.07 -2.30
CA ARG A 65 -5.47 -3.42 -1.08
C ARG A 65 -5.13 -2.49 0.09
N VAL A 66 -3.87 -2.09 0.27
CA VAL A 66 -3.44 -1.13 1.30
C VAL A 66 -4.10 0.23 1.07
N VAL A 67 -4.09 0.73 -0.16
CA VAL A 67 -4.74 2.02 -0.47
C VAL A 67 -6.25 1.92 -0.24
N GLN A 68 -6.88 0.82 -0.64
CA GLN A 68 -8.31 0.57 -0.41
C GLN A 68 -8.64 0.42 1.08
N SER A 69 -7.79 -0.21 1.89
CA SER A 69 -8.01 -0.34 3.35
C SER A 69 -7.73 0.96 4.10
N ALA A 70 -6.81 1.78 3.60
CA ALA A 70 -6.55 3.11 4.12
C ALA A 70 -7.70 4.09 3.84
N VAL A 71 -8.58 3.78 2.87
CA VAL A 71 -9.76 4.60 2.52
C VAL A 71 -11.08 3.84 2.72
N PRO A 72 -11.50 3.62 3.97
CA PRO A 72 -12.80 3.04 4.28
C PRO A 72 -13.94 4.01 3.95
N ALA A 73 -15.14 3.47 3.73
CA ALA A 73 -16.35 4.27 3.56
C ALA A 73 -16.60 5.15 4.79
N GLY A 74 -16.91 6.43 4.58
CA GLY A 74 -17.12 7.41 5.66
C GLY A 74 -15.83 7.90 6.32
N LEU A 75 -14.69 7.83 5.63
CA LEU A 75 -13.44 8.40 6.12
C LEU A 75 -13.55 9.92 6.28
N SER A 76 -13.52 10.40 7.52
CA SER A 76 -13.42 11.84 7.78
C SER A 76 -12.00 12.35 7.62
N LEU A 77 -11.87 13.39 6.80
CA LEU A 77 -10.59 14.05 6.55
C LEU A 77 -10.46 15.32 7.39
N PRO A 78 -9.24 15.64 7.86
CA PRO A 78 -9.01 16.91 8.53
C PRO A 78 -9.24 18.06 7.53
N ILE A 79 -9.81 19.16 8.05
CA ILE A 79 -10.03 20.40 7.27
C ILE A 79 -8.71 20.95 6.72
N ARG A 80 -7.60 20.70 7.43
CA ARG A 80 -6.25 21.11 7.04
C ARG A 80 -5.46 19.90 6.57
N ASP A 81 -4.78 20.07 5.43
CA ASP A 81 -3.90 19.07 4.80
C ASP A 81 -4.52 17.65 4.64
N PRO A 82 -5.65 17.53 3.92
CA PRO A 82 -6.29 16.23 3.70
C PRO A 82 -5.41 15.26 2.90
N ARG A 83 -4.56 15.76 1.98
CA ARG A 83 -3.60 14.96 1.21
C ARG A 83 -2.53 14.33 2.11
N GLY A 84 -1.90 15.14 2.97
CA GLY A 84 -0.87 14.64 3.90
C GLY A 84 -1.43 13.61 4.88
N TYR A 85 -2.67 13.80 5.34
CA TYR A 85 -3.37 12.82 6.17
C TYR A 85 -3.53 11.46 5.49
N LEU A 86 -4.07 11.43 4.26
CA LEU A 86 -4.23 10.19 3.48
C LEU A 86 -2.89 9.51 3.22
N ARG A 87 -1.87 10.27 2.82
CA ARG A 87 -0.51 9.76 2.60
C ARG A 87 0.04 9.09 3.85
N ARG A 88 -0.09 9.73 5.02
CA ARG A 88 0.40 9.18 6.29
C ARG A 88 -0.33 7.89 6.67
N ARG A 89 -1.65 7.83 6.46
CA ARG A 89 -2.42 6.61 6.70
C ARG A 89 -1.98 5.46 5.81
N VAL A 90 -1.78 5.70 4.50
CA VAL A 90 -1.28 4.67 3.57
C VAL A 90 0.11 4.19 3.98
N VAL A 91 1.01 5.10 4.38
CA VAL A 91 2.35 4.74 4.90
C VAL A 91 2.23 3.84 6.12
N GLN A 92 1.40 4.21 7.09
CA GLN A 92 1.21 3.46 8.33
C GLN A 92 0.64 2.06 8.06
N GLU A 93 -0.36 1.97 7.19
CA GLU A 93 -1.01 0.71 6.84
C GLU A 93 -0.07 -0.21 6.03
N ALA A 94 0.69 0.36 5.09
CA ALA A 94 1.72 -0.38 4.36
C ALA A 94 2.81 -0.91 5.30
N ALA A 95 3.27 -0.07 6.24
CA ALA A 95 4.28 -0.45 7.23
C ALA A 95 3.76 -1.53 8.19
N ARG A 96 2.51 -1.42 8.63
CA ARG A 96 1.85 -2.44 9.45
C ARG A 96 1.82 -3.79 8.71
N GLN A 97 1.36 -3.81 7.47
CA GLN A 97 1.31 -5.04 6.66
C GLN A 97 2.71 -5.60 6.37
N ALA A 98 3.72 -4.74 6.22
CA ALA A 98 5.10 -5.18 6.05
C ALA A 98 5.66 -5.82 7.34
N ALA A 99 5.27 -5.30 8.52
CA ALA A 99 5.73 -5.79 9.82
C ALA A 99 5.13 -7.15 10.19
N GLU A 100 3.88 -7.42 9.79
CA GLU A 100 3.18 -8.69 10.06
C GLU A 100 3.75 -9.90 9.30
N ARG A 101 4.78 -9.72 8.45
CA ARG A 101 5.32 -10.80 7.60
C ARG A 101 6.48 -11.59 8.20
N SER A 102 6.49 -12.88 7.83
CA SER A 102 7.35 -13.93 8.36
C SER A 102 8.84 -13.71 8.05
N PHE A 103 9.72 -14.36 8.81
CA PHE A 103 11.16 -14.31 8.60
C PHE A 103 11.60 -14.77 7.19
N LEU A 104 10.88 -15.72 6.59
CA LEU A 104 11.12 -16.18 5.22
C LEU A 104 10.90 -15.07 4.18
N ASP A 105 9.98 -14.13 4.43
CA ASP A 105 9.82 -12.95 3.59
C ASP A 105 11.05 -12.05 3.66
N ARG A 106 11.67 -11.87 4.83
CA ARG A 106 12.91 -11.06 4.95
C ARG A 106 14.10 -11.69 4.22
N LEU A 107 14.20 -13.02 4.18
CA LEU A 107 15.24 -13.68 3.40
C LEU A 107 14.93 -13.60 1.89
N GLY A 108 13.68 -13.81 1.51
CA GLY A 108 13.24 -13.68 0.12
C GLY A 108 13.46 -12.27 -0.43
N SER A 109 13.38 -11.22 0.40
CA SER A 109 13.60 -9.84 -0.04
C SER A 109 15.04 -9.54 -0.41
N VAL A 110 16.02 -10.25 0.16
CA VAL A 110 17.46 -10.05 -0.16
C VAL A 110 17.78 -10.53 -1.58
N PHE A 111 17.10 -11.57 -2.04
CA PHE A 111 17.28 -12.15 -3.38
C PHE A 111 16.24 -11.68 -4.40
N ALA A 112 15.35 -10.78 -3.99
CA ALA A 112 14.29 -10.29 -4.86
C ALA A 112 14.87 -9.37 -5.95
N PRO A 113 14.56 -9.62 -7.25
CA PRO A 113 14.95 -8.71 -8.31
C PRO A 113 14.38 -7.32 -8.09
N ALA A 114 15.23 -6.29 -8.14
CA ALA A 114 14.77 -4.91 -8.08
C ALA A 114 13.95 -4.57 -9.34
N ASP A 115 12.83 -3.87 -9.14
CA ASP A 115 12.06 -3.32 -10.25
C ASP A 115 12.79 -2.11 -10.85
N PRO A 116 12.64 -1.84 -12.16
CA PRO A 116 13.22 -0.64 -12.77
C PRO A 116 12.63 0.63 -12.12
N ALA A 117 13.44 1.70 -12.06
CA ALA A 117 13.06 2.94 -11.39
C ALA A 117 11.79 3.59 -11.96
N ASP A 118 11.53 3.40 -13.26
CA ASP A 118 10.35 3.91 -13.96
C ASP A 118 9.12 3.01 -13.82
N PHE A 119 9.23 1.89 -13.09
CA PHE A 119 8.09 1.01 -12.90
C PHE A 119 6.96 1.74 -12.18
N ASP A 120 5.79 1.71 -12.81
CA ASP A 120 4.56 2.23 -12.24
C ASP A 120 3.52 1.11 -12.04
N PRO A 121 3.06 0.88 -10.80
CA PRO A 121 2.13 -0.21 -10.51
C PRO A 121 0.73 -0.02 -11.10
N CYS A 122 0.33 1.23 -11.39
CA CYS A 122 -0.99 1.53 -11.96
C CYS A 122 -0.99 1.58 -13.49
N ALA A 123 0.17 1.69 -14.14
CA ALA A 123 0.27 1.62 -15.58
C ALA A 123 -0.05 0.19 -16.03
N ILE A 124 -1.05 0.05 -16.89
CA ILE A 124 -1.23 -1.16 -17.70
C ILE A 124 -0.20 -1.09 -18.82
N ASP A 125 1.07 -1.25 -18.47
CA ASP A 125 2.11 -1.62 -19.43
C ASP A 125 2.26 -3.13 -19.37
N LEU A 126 1.33 -3.82 -20.04
CA LEU A 126 1.49 -5.22 -20.39
C LEU A 126 2.56 -5.29 -21.48
N ASP A 127 3.82 -5.09 -21.10
CA ASP A 127 4.95 -5.35 -21.97
C ASP A 127 4.95 -6.86 -22.28
N HIS A 128 4.35 -7.21 -23.42
CA HIS A 128 4.21 -8.58 -23.88
C HIS A 128 5.57 -9.30 -23.91
N THR A 129 6.65 -8.57 -24.18
CA THR A 129 8.01 -9.13 -24.20
C THR A 129 8.50 -9.52 -22.80
N ALA A 130 8.07 -8.80 -21.76
CA ALA A 130 8.36 -9.15 -20.37
C ALA A 130 7.65 -10.44 -19.93
N ILE A 131 6.43 -10.68 -20.42
CA ILE A 131 5.68 -11.93 -20.16
C ILE A 131 6.40 -13.13 -20.78
N VAL A 132 6.79 -13.02 -22.05
CA VAL A 132 7.49 -14.11 -22.77
C VAL A 132 8.83 -14.45 -22.08
N ARG A 133 9.62 -13.44 -21.70
CA ARG A 133 10.90 -13.65 -20.98
C ARG A 133 10.70 -14.35 -19.63
N ARG A 134 9.63 -14.01 -18.91
CA ARG A 134 9.30 -14.64 -17.62
C ARG A 134 8.93 -16.11 -17.79
N CYS A 135 8.12 -16.44 -18.80
CA CYS A 135 7.77 -17.81 -19.13
C CYS A 135 8.99 -18.64 -19.55
N GLN A 136 9.91 -18.06 -20.32
CA GLN A 136 11.15 -18.74 -20.72
C GLN A 136 12.06 -19.02 -19.52
N ARG A 137 12.27 -18.05 -18.63
CA ARG A 137 13.05 -18.28 -17.38
C ARG A 137 12.41 -19.35 -16.50
N GLY A 138 11.09 -19.38 -16.39
CA GLY A 138 10.37 -20.43 -15.65
C GLY A 138 10.63 -21.82 -16.22
N ARG A 139 10.55 -21.98 -17.55
CA ARG A 139 10.86 -23.24 -18.24
C ARG A 139 12.31 -23.68 -18.04
N GLN A 140 13.27 -22.75 -18.11
CA GLN A 140 14.68 -23.03 -17.90
C GLN A 140 14.96 -23.54 -16.47
N VAL A 141 14.37 -22.91 -15.45
CA VAL A 141 14.51 -23.35 -14.05
C VAL A 141 13.91 -24.73 -13.84
N SER A 142 12.73 -25.02 -14.40
CA SER A 142 12.13 -26.35 -14.29
C SER A 142 12.97 -27.43 -14.96
N LEU A 143 13.52 -27.16 -16.16
CA LEU A 143 14.38 -28.11 -16.86
C LEU A 143 15.67 -28.39 -16.07
N ALA A 144 16.32 -27.35 -15.55
CA ALA A 144 17.51 -27.48 -14.73
C ALA A 144 17.23 -28.29 -13.44
N ALA A 145 16.13 -28.01 -12.75
CA ALA A 145 15.73 -28.75 -11.55
C ALA A 145 15.48 -30.23 -11.85
N THR A 146 14.76 -30.54 -12.93
CA THR A 146 14.53 -31.92 -13.37
C THR A 146 15.83 -32.63 -13.73
N ALA A 147 16.76 -31.94 -14.42
CA ALA A 147 18.06 -32.52 -14.77
C ALA A 147 18.91 -32.82 -13.53
N VAL A 148 18.96 -31.91 -12.55
CA VAL A 148 19.65 -32.13 -11.27
C VAL A 148 19.03 -33.31 -10.51
N PHE A 149 17.70 -33.38 -10.46
CA PHE A 149 17.00 -34.47 -9.79
C PHE A 149 17.29 -35.83 -10.46
N ALA A 150 17.22 -35.89 -11.79
CA ALA A 150 17.53 -37.09 -12.56
C ALA A 150 18.99 -37.54 -12.37
N ALA A 151 19.94 -36.61 -12.42
CA ALA A 151 21.35 -36.91 -12.16
C ALA A 151 21.58 -37.44 -10.74
N GLY A 152 20.89 -36.88 -9.74
CA GLY A 152 20.95 -37.36 -8.36
C GLY A 152 20.42 -38.79 -8.21
N VAL A 153 19.29 -39.11 -8.85
CA VAL A 153 18.75 -40.48 -8.87
C VAL A 153 19.71 -41.46 -9.52
N LEU A 154 20.30 -41.08 -10.66
CA LEU A 154 21.23 -41.92 -11.41
C LEU A 154 22.52 -42.18 -10.61
N ALA A 155 23.06 -41.14 -9.95
CA ALA A 155 24.20 -41.28 -9.05
C ALA A 155 23.89 -42.17 -7.84
N ALA A 156 22.70 -42.04 -7.24
CA ALA A 156 22.27 -42.88 -6.12
C ALA A 156 22.13 -44.36 -6.53
N LEU A 157 21.60 -44.63 -7.74
CA LEU A 157 21.52 -46.00 -8.27
C LEU A 157 22.91 -46.60 -8.52
N LEU A 158 23.84 -45.83 -9.10
CA LEU A 158 25.22 -46.27 -9.33
C LEU A 158 26.01 -46.52 -8.04
N LEU A 159 25.72 -45.77 -6.98
CA LEU A 159 26.32 -45.98 -5.66
C LEU A 159 25.77 -47.22 -4.93
N MET A 160 24.59 -47.69 -5.33
CA MET A 160 23.89 -48.80 -4.69
C MET A 160 24.02 -50.13 -5.46
N SER A 161 24.62 -50.10 -6.66
CA SER A 161 25.01 -51.25 -7.49
C SER A 161 26.47 -51.62 -7.27
#